data_AF-A0A7J7PSM7-F1
#
_entry.id   AF-A0A7J7PSM7-F1
#
_cell.length_a   1.000
_cell.length_b   1.000
_cell.length_c   1.000
_cell.angle_alpha   90.00
_cell.angle_beta   90.00
_cell.angle_gamma   90.00
#
_symmetry.space_group_name_H-M   'P 1'
#
loop_
_entity.id
_entity.type
_entity.pdbx_description
1 polymer ?
#
loop_
_entity_poly.entity_id
_entity_poly.type
_entity_poly.pdbx_seq_one_letter_code
_entity_poly.pdbx_strand_id
1 'polypeptide(L)'
;MKVGSMLLRVLPASGTMMLTASKMLYRLSKDSSNDTRFRHHGVLRPLLAVVAQLSKSCTACSQAQQQSATAEVEQQQAHRTLLYFTGALKNISADAANQKALGRLGAVAGMAQVRLSA
;
A
#
# COMPACT_ATOMS: atom_id res chain seq x y z
N MET A 1 13.32 -5.93 -9.32
CA MET A 1 11.90 -5.76 -8.90
C MET A 1 10.95 -5.35 -10.04
N LYS A 2 11.14 -5.77 -11.30
CA LYS A 2 10.15 -5.49 -12.37
C LYS A 2 8.79 -6.14 -12.07
N VAL A 3 8.82 -7.34 -11.48
CA VAL A 3 7.64 -8.09 -11.07
C VAL A 3 6.85 -7.34 -9.99
N GLY A 4 7.51 -6.72 -9.01
CA GLY A 4 6.83 -6.00 -7.93
C GLY A 4 6.01 -4.79 -8.40
N SER A 5 6.53 -3.99 -9.33
CA SER A 5 5.78 -2.86 -9.89
C SER A 5 4.72 -3.28 -10.92
N MET A 6 4.90 -4.40 -11.61
CA MET A 6 3.85 -5.00 -12.45
C MET A 6 2.72 -5.58 -11.61
N LEU A 7 3.02 -6.30 -10.53
CA LEU A 7 2.02 -6.87 -9.63
C LEU A 7 1.12 -5.78 -9.05
N LEU A 8 1.68 -4.66 -8.62
CA LEU A 8 0.90 -3.54 -8.08
C LEU A 8 0.02 -2.82 -9.12
N ARG A 9 0.23 -3.02 -10.42
CA ARG A 9 -0.60 -2.43 -11.49
C ARG A 9 -1.68 -3.37 -12.00
N VAL A 10 -1.46 -4.67 -11.91
CA VAL A 10 -2.31 -5.70 -12.53
C VAL A 10 -3.17 -6.41 -11.51
N LEU A 11 -2.77 -6.44 -10.23
CA LEU A 11 -3.55 -7.13 -9.21
C LEU A 11 -4.82 -6.32 -8.88
N PRO A 12 -5.99 -7.00 -8.83
CA PRO A 12 -7.20 -6.39 -8.31
C PRO A 12 -6.97 -5.94 -6.86
N ALA A 13 -7.62 -4.85 -6.46
CA ALA A 13 -7.43 -4.26 -5.13
C ALA A 13 -7.86 -5.17 -3.96
N SER A 14 -8.56 -6.26 -4.26
CA SER A 14 -9.03 -7.27 -3.31
C SER A 14 -8.45 -8.66 -3.64
N GLY A 15 -8.31 -9.51 -2.61
CA GLY A 15 -7.94 -10.92 -2.76
C GLY A 15 -6.57 -11.32 -2.21
N THR A 16 -6.35 -12.63 -2.15
CA THR A 16 -5.21 -13.27 -1.46
C THR A 16 -3.85 -12.89 -2.05
N MET A 17 -3.81 -12.65 -3.37
CA MET A 17 -2.58 -12.23 -4.06
C MET A 17 -2.10 -10.84 -3.64
N MET A 18 -3.03 -9.90 -3.44
CA MET A 18 -2.73 -8.53 -2.99
C MET A 18 -2.15 -8.55 -1.57
N LEU A 19 -2.72 -9.36 -0.68
CA LEU A 19 -2.20 -9.56 0.67
C LEU A 19 -0.79 -10.17 0.64
N THR A 20 -0.54 -11.20 -0.17
CA THR A 20 0.78 -11.81 -0.32
C THR A 20 1.80 -10.81 -0.85
N ALA A 21 1.46 -10.04 -1.89
CA ALA A 21 2.31 -8.99 -2.43
C ALA A 21 2.63 -7.92 -1.38
N SER A 22 1.64 -7.47 -0.59
CA SER A 22 1.85 -6.50 0.48
C SER A 22 2.81 -7.00 1.56
N LYS A 23 2.68 -8.27 1.98
CA LYS A 23 3.59 -8.91 2.93
C LYS A 23 5.01 -9.00 2.38
N MET A 24 5.17 -9.39 1.11
CA MET A 24 6.49 -9.49 0.47
C MET A 24 7.16 -8.12 0.38
N LEU A 25 6.44 -7.10 -0.08
CA LEU A 25 6.96 -5.74 -0.19
C LEU A 25 7.31 -5.16 1.18
N TYR A 26 6.49 -5.43 2.20
CA TYR A 26 6.81 -5.07 3.58
C TYR A 26 8.09 -5.76 4.06
N ARG A 27 8.23 -7.07 3.85
CA ARG A 27 9.47 -7.79 4.24
C ARG A 27 10.72 -7.23 3.56
N LEU A 28 10.63 -6.94 2.25
CA LEU A 28 11.73 -6.36 1.48
C LEU A 28 12.08 -4.94 1.93
N SER A 29 11.07 -4.15 2.33
CA SER A 29 11.28 -2.78 2.81
C SER A 29 12.04 -2.68 4.13
N LYS A 30 12.15 -3.77 4.90
CA LYS A 30 12.88 -3.77 6.18
C LYS A 30 14.39 -3.68 6.00
N ASP A 31 14.88 -4.01 4.81
CA ASP A 31 16.30 -3.97 4.47
C ASP A 31 16.55 -2.79 3.52
N SER A 32 17.26 -1.78 4.03
CA SER A 32 17.55 -0.54 3.31
C SER A 32 18.41 -0.75 2.05
N SER A 33 19.10 -1.88 1.91
CA SER A 33 19.81 -2.22 0.67
C SER A 33 18.84 -2.36 -0.53
N ASN A 34 17.55 -2.58 -0.27
CA ASN A 34 16.52 -2.63 -1.30
C ASN A 34 15.98 -1.26 -1.72
N ASP A 35 16.27 -0.17 -1.00
CA ASP A 35 15.68 1.16 -1.28
C ASP A 35 15.97 1.64 -2.70
N THR A 36 17.21 1.49 -3.15
CA THR A 36 17.59 1.78 -4.54
C THR A 36 16.77 0.96 -5.55
N ARG A 37 16.44 -0.30 -5.22
CA ARG A 37 15.61 -1.16 -6.08
C ARG A 37 14.16 -0.69 -6.10
N PHE A 38 13.61 -0.22 -4.98
CA PHE A 38 12.25 0.37 -4.95
C PHE A 38 12.14 1.58 -5.89
N ARG A 39 13.15 2.45 -5.90
CA ARG A 39 13.21 3.59 -6.85
C ARG A 39 13.42 3.15 -8.27
N HIS A 40 14.48 2.38 -8.53
CA HIS A 40 14.93 2.03 -9.87
C HIS A 40 13.87 1.22 -10.63
N HIS A 41 13.08 0.41 -9.93
CA HIS A 41 11.98 -0.34 -10.53
C HIS A 41 10.63 0.38 -10.51
N GLY A 42 10.59 1.65 -10.08
CA GLY A 42 9.39 2.47 -10.10
C GLY A 42 8.27 1.94 -9.22
N VAL A 43 8.60 1.33 -8.08
CA VAL A 43 7.63 0.73 -7.14
C VAL A 43 6.92 1.80 -6.32
N LEU A 44 7.57 2.94 -6.08
CA LEU A 44 7.05 4.01 -5.21
C LEU A 44 5.68 4.56 -5.66
N ARG A 45 5.51 4.84 -6.96
CA ARG A 45 4.25 5.38 -7.50
C ARG A 45 3.08 4.39 -7.39
N PRO A 46 3.20 3.13 -7.87
CA PRO A 46 2.15 2.12 -7.67
C PRO A 46 1.82 1.88 -6.20
N LEU A 47 2.84 1.86 -5.33
CA LEU A 47 2.63 1.65 -3.89
C LEU A 47 1.78 2.78 -3.27
N LEU A 48 2.08 4.04 -3.60
CA LEU A 48 1.28 5.19 -3.17
C LEU A 48 -0.16 5.13 -3.69
N ALA A 49 -0.34 4.79 -4.97
CA ALA A 49 -1.66 4.69 -5.59
C ALA A 49 -2.53 3.62 -4.90
N VAL A 50 -1.95 2.44 -4.63
CA VAL A 50 -2.63 1.35 -3.94
C VAL A 50 -3.03 1.74 -2.51
N VAL A 51 -2.15 2.42 -1.77
CA VAL A 51 -2.47 2.91 -0.41
C VAL A 51 -3.61 3.94 -0.45
N ALA A 52 -3.59 4.88 -1.41
CA ALA A 52 -4.66 5.85 -1.58
C ALA A 52 -6.00 5.22 -2.00
N GLN A 53 -5.96 4.13 -2.79
CA GLN A 53 -7.16 3.41 -3.19
C GLN A 53 -7.75 2.60 -2.03
N LEU A 54 -6.92 1.80 -1.36
CA LEU A 54 -7.36 0.94 -0.24
C LEU A 54 -7.89 1.78 0.94
N SER A 55 -7.28 2.93 1.23
CA SER A 55 -7.77 3.82 2.29
C SER A 55 -9.17 4.37 2.01
N LYS A 56 -9.48 4.72 0.75
CA LYS A 56 -10.83 5.13 0.33
C LYS A 56 -11.83 3.98 0.45
N SER A 57 -11.45 2.78 0.04
CA SER A 57 -12.30 1.58 0.16
C SER A 57 -12.60 1.23 1.63
N CYS A 58 -11.61 1.34 2.52
CA CYS A 58 -11.82 1.09 3.95
C CYS A 58 -12.74 2.10 4.64
N THR A 59 -12.79 3.35 4.16
CA THR A 59 -13.67 4.39 4.74
C THR A 59 -15.10 4.34 4.20
N ALA A 60 -15.29 3.97 2.93
CA ALA A 60 -16.63 3.87 2.33
C ALA A 60 -17.49 2.74 2.96
N CYS A 61 -16.86 1.63 3.36
CA CYS A 61 -17.56 0.50 3.98
C CYS A 61 -18.03 0.77 5.43
N SER A 62 -17.50 1.78 6.11
CA SER A 62 -17.92 2.10 7.49
C SER A 62 -19.31 2.74 7.57
N GLN A 63 -19.82 3.29 6.46
CA GLN A 63 -21.12 3.98 6.41
C GLN A 63 -22.25 3.13 5.82
N ALA A 64 -21.92 2.06 5.10
CA ALA A 64 -22.88 1.17 4.44
C ALA A 64 -22.90 -0.20 5.15
N GLN A 65 -23.68 -0.27 6.22
CA GLN A 65 -24.38 -1.44 6.78
C GLN A 65 -23.68 -2.82 6.95
N GLN A 66 -24.04 -3.40 8.10
CA GLN A 66 -24.22 -4.83 8.36
C GLN A 66 -24.67 -5.66 7.13
N GLN A 67 -24.34 -6.96 7.17
CA GLN A 67 -25.01 -8.10 6.49
C GLN A 67 -24.19 -8.84 5.41
N SER A 68 -23.01 -9.37 5.75
CA SER A 68 -22.64 -10.77 5.41
C SER A 68 -21.28 -11.14 6.01
N ALA A 69 -21.15 -12.37 6.50
CA ALA A 69 -19.88 -12.89 7.04
C ALA A 69 -18.74 -12.88 6.00
N THR A 70 -19.07 -12.96 4.71
CA THR A 70 -18.11 -12.86 3.59
C THR A 70 -17.56 -11.44 3.41
N ALA A 71 -18.39 -10.41 3.56
CA ALA A 71 -17.94 -9.02 3.46
C ALA A 71 -16.99 -8.63 4.60
N GLU A 72 -17.20 -9.17 5.81
CA GLU A 72 -16.32 -8.93 6.96
C GLU A 72 -14.90 -9.49 6.73
N VAL A 73 -14.79 -10.70 6.17
CA VAL A 73 -13.50 -11.33 5.86
C VAL A 73 -12.74 -10.53 4.81
N GLU A 74 -13.41 -10.09 3.75
CA GLU A 74 -12.79 -9.25 2.71
C GLU A 74 -12.35 -7.89 3.27
N GLN A 75 -13.15 -7.27 4.14
CA GLN A 75 -12.80 -6.00 4.79
C GLN A 75 -11.59 -6.13 5.71
N GLN A 76 -11.53 -7.19 6.53
CA GLN A 76 -10.36 -7.47 7.38
C GLN A 76 -9.11 -7.71 6.53
N GLN A 77 -9.26 -8.39 5.40
CA GLN A 77 -8.15 -8.64 4.48
C GLN A 77 -7.66 -7.36 3.79
N ALA A 78 -8.56 -6.49 3.35
CA ALA A 78 -8.22 -5.17 2.80
C ALA A 78 -7.49 -4.32 3.84
N HIS A 79 -7.95 -4.32 5.09
CA HIS A 79 -7.31 -3.58 6.18
C HIS A 79 -5.88 -4.10 6.47
N ARG A 80 -5.69 -5.42 6.55
CA ARG A 80 -4.36 -6.04 6.71
C ARG A 80 -3.44 -5.69 5.54
N THR A 81 -3.96 -5.72 4.32
CA THR A 81 -3.22 -5.37 3.11
C THR A 81 -2.75 -3.91 3.14
N LEU A 82 -3.65 -2.99 3.52
CA LEU A 82 -3.34 -1.58 3.71
C LEU A 82 -2.23 -1.40 4.74
N LEU A 83 -2.31 -2.08 5.88
CA LEU A 83 -1.31 -2.00 6.96
C LEU A 83 0.10 -2.45 6.50
N TYR A 84 0.21 -3.51 5.70
CA TYR A 84 1.51 -3.92 5.16
C TYR A 84 2.06 -2.93 4.13
N PHE A 85 1.21 -2.36 3.27
CA PHE A 85 1.67 -1.36 2.31
C PHE A 85 2.07 -0.03 2.96
N THR A 86 1.32 0.44 3.97
CA THR A 86 1.69 1.63 4.74
C THR A 86 2.95 1.38 5.56
N GLY A 87 3.11 0.19 6.14
CA GLY A 87 4.35 -0.24 6.79
C GLY A 87 5.55 -0.24 5.82
N ALA A 88 5.35 -0.71 4.58
CA ALA A 88 6.39 -0.64 3.55
C ALA A 88 6.76 0.81 3.20
N LEU A 89 5.76 1.67 3.03
CA LEU A 89 5.97 3.11 2.79
C LEU A 89 6.75 3.78 3.92
N LYS A 90 6.43 3.48 5.18
CA LYS A 90 7.15 3.99 6.36
C LYS A 90 8.63 3.61 6.33
N ASN A 91 8.94 2.36 5.99
CA ASN A 91 10.32 1.89 6.01
C ASN A 91 11.12 2.52 4.87
N ILE A 92 10.58 2.50 3.64
CA ILE A 92 11.30 3.07 2.49
C ILE A 92 11.43 4.59 2.59
N SER A 93 10.52 5.28 3.28
CA SER A 93 10.61 6.72 3.50
C SER A 93 11.68 7.13 4.52
N ALA A 94 12.39 6.18 5.14
CA ALA A 94 13.56 6.50 5.96
C ALA A 94 14.76 6.98 5.11
N ASP A 95 14.87 6.53 3.86
CA ASP A 95 15.94 6.95 2.94
C ASP A 95 15.65 8.31 2.29
N ALA A 96 16.63 9.22 2.31
CA ALA A 96 16.48 10.59 1.83
C ALA A 96 16.19 10.67 0.31
N ALA A 97 16.75 9.76 -0.48
CA ALA A 97 16.47 9.73 -1.92
C ALA A 97 15.03 9.26 -2.20
N ASN A 98 14.53 8.30 -1.42
CA ASN A 98 13.12 7.92 -1.43
C ASN A 98 12.21 9.07 -0.99
N GLN A 99 12.53 9.79 0.08
CA GLN A 99 11.74 10.95 0.53
C GLN A 99 11.59 11.99 -0.59
N LYS A 100 12.69 12.34 -1.26
CA LYS A 100 12.67 13.28 -2.40
C LYS A 100 11.79 12.77 -3.54
N ALA A 101 11.89 11.47 -3.87
CA ALA A 101 11.08 10.87 -4.92
C ALA A 101 9.59 10.82 -4.54
N LEU A 102 9.26 10.44 -3.31
CA LEU A 102 7.90 10.43 -2.76
C LEU A 102 7.30 11.84 -2.72
N GLY A 103 8.08 12.85 -2.35
CA GLY A 103 7.67 14.26 -2.38
C GLY A 103 7.25 14.70 -3.78
N ARG A 104 8.05 14.38 -4.80
CA ARG A 104 7.71 14.65 -6.22
C ARG A 104 6.48 13.90 -6.72
N LEU A 105 6.15 12.77 -6.10
CA LEU A 105 4.96 11.99 -6.39
C LEU A 105 3.72 12.47 -5.63
N GLY A 106 3.83 13.53 -4.82
CA GLY A 106 2.71 14.04 -4.03
C GLY A 106 2.35 13.15 -2.83
N ALA A 107 3.30 12.37 -2.30
CA ALA A 107 3.05 11.44 -1.20
C ALA A 107 2.42 12.10 0.03
N VAL A 108 2.83 13.33 0.37
CA VAL A 108 2.26 14.08 1.51
C VAL A 108 0.78 14.36 1.31
N ALA A 109 0.39 14.86 0.12
CA ALA A 109 -1.01 15.11 -0.21
C ALA A 109 -1.82 13.81 -0.26
N GLY A 110 -1.25 12.73 -0.79
CA GLY A 110 -1.89 11.42 -0.82
C GLY A 110 -2.12 10.84 0.58
N MET A 111 -1.12 10.95 1.47
CA MET A 111 -1.22 10.45 2.84
C MET A 111 -2.13 11.30 3.73
N ALA A 112 -2.24 12.60 3.49
CA ALA A 112 -3.19 13.46 4.20
C ALA A 112 -4.65 13.05 3.98
N GLN A 113 -4.95 12.36 2.88
CA GLN A 113 -6.28 11.81 2.61
C GLN A 113 -6.52 10.44 3.25
N VAL A 114 -5.47 9.77 3.73
CA VAL A 114 -5.58 8.47 4.40
C VAL A 114 -6.10 8.69 5.81
N ARG A 115 -7.43 8.60 5.97
CA ARG A 115 -8.07 8.55 7.29
C ARG A 115 -7.98 7.12 7.81
N LEU A 116 -7.13 6.89 8.80
CA LEU A 116 -7.23 5.72 9.65
C LEU A 116 -8.36 6.01 10.64
N SER A 117 -9.52 5.39 10.46
CA SER A 117 -10.54 5.38 11.50
C SER A 117 -9.91 4.74 12.75
N ALA A 118 -9.70 5.55 13.79
CA ALA A 118 -9.24 5.10 15.10
C ALA A 118 -10.40 4.51 15.89
#